data_AF-A0A7J4EG25-F1
#
_entry.id   AF-A0A7J4EG25-F1
#
_cell.length_a   1.000
_cell.length_b   1.000
_cell.length_c   1.000
_cell.angle_alpha   90.00
_cell.angle_beta   90.00
_cell.angle_gamma   90.00
#
_symmetry.space_group_name_H-M   'P 1'
#
loop_
_entity.id
_entity.type
_entity.pdbx_description
1 polymer ?
#
loop_
_entity_poly.entity_id
_entity_poly.type
_entity_poly.pdbx_seq_one_letter_code
_entity_poly.pdbx_strand_id
1 'polypeptide(L)' 'MCKASSIVVTVMLLTTALILVNPMDVKTDGNGILYVGGSGLGNYISIQQAIDDASDSDTVFVY' A
#
# COMPACT_ATOMS: atom_id res chain seq x y z
N MET A 1 -16.99 -30.09 -14.17
CA MET A 1 -16.17 -29.74 -12.97
C MET A 1 -14.88 -28.98 -13.32
N CYS A 2 -14.25 -29.18 -14.49
CA CYS A 2 -13.00 -28.47 -14.88
C CYS A 2 -13.13 -26.95 -15.12
N LYS A 3 -14.26 -26.45 -15.61
CA LYS A 3 -14.41 -25.02 -15.96
C LYS A 3 -14.53 -24.11 -14.73
N ALA A 4 -15.30 -24.53 -13.73
CA ALA A 4 -15.46 -23.77 -12.48
C ALA A 4 -14.15 -23.72 -11.69
N SER A 5 -13.41 -24.82 -11.62
CA SER A 5 -12.10 -24.84 -10.96
C SER A 5 -11.08 -23.94 -11.65
N SER A 6 -11.07 -23.90 -12.99
CA SER A 6 -10.18 -23.01 -13.74
C SER A 6 -10.55 -21.53 -13.53
N ILE A 7 -11.85 -21.19 -13.49
CA ILE A 7 -12.32 -19.83 -13.24
C ILE A 7 -11.94 -19.37 -11.83
N VAL A 8 -12.10 -20.22 -10.82
CA VAL A 8 -11.73 -19.89 -9.43
C VAL A 8 -10.23 -19.60 -9.32
N VAL A 9 -9.38 -20.41 -9.95
CA VAL A 9 -7.92 -20.19 -9.96
C VAL A 9 -7.56 -18.88 -10.65
N THR A 10 -8.17 -18.58 -11.80
CA THR A 10 -7.91 -17.32 -12.52
C THR A 10 -8.35 -16.09 -11.71
N VAL A 11 -9.51 -16.15 -11.05
CA VAL A 11 -10.01 -15.05 -10.19
C VAL A 11 -9.08 -14.83 -9.00
N MET A 12 -8.63 -15.89 -8.35
CA MET A 12 -7.74 -15.81 -7.18
C MET A 12 -6.38 -15.17 -7.53
N LEU A 13 -5.83 -15.52 -8.69
CA LEU A 13 -4.61 -14.92 -9.26
C LEU A 13 -4.80 -13.43 -9.59
N LEU A 14 -5.94 -13.06 -10.18
CA LEU A 14 -6.23 -11.66 -10.49
C LEU A 14 -6.35 -10.82 -9.21
N THR A 15 -7.05 -11.33 -8.19
CA THR A 15 -7.26 -10.59 -6.93
C THR A 15 -5.96 -10.39 -6.16
N THR A 16 -5.06 -11.37 -6.15
CA THR A 16 -3.76 -11.25 -5.48
C THR A 16 -2.84 -10.28 -6.21
N ALA A 17 -2.87 -10.26 -7.54
CA ALA A 17 -2.15 -9.28 -8.35
C ALA A 17 -2.63 -7.83 -8.09
N LEU A 18 -3.94 -7.62 -7.89
CA LEU A 18 -4.49 -6.30 -7.55
C LEU A 18 -4.01 -5.79 -6.18
N ILE A 19 -3.81 -6.67 -5.20
CA ILE A 19 -3.31 -6.28 -3.86
C ILE A 19 -1.82 -5.93 -3.90
N LEU A 20 -1.03 -6.55 -4.79
CA LEU A 20 0.40 -6.25 -4.94
C LEU A 20 0.68 -4.91 -5.60
N VAL A 21 -0.23 -4.43 -6.47
CA VAL A 21 -0.06 -3.15 -7.17
C VAL A 21 -0.60 -1.96 -6.38
N ASN A 22 -1.43 -2.20 -5.36
CA ASN A 22 -1.96 -1.17 -4.48
C ASN A 22 -1.48 -1.48 -3.05
N PRO A 23 -0.39 -0.86 -2.57
CA PRO A 23 0.01 -1.06 -1.19
C PRO A 23 -1.17 -0.73 -0.28
N MET A 24 -1.63 -1.72 0.50
CA MET A 24 -2.63 -1.47 1.53
C MET A 24 -1.99 -0.55 2.56
N ASP A 25 -2.43 0.70 2.60
CA ASP A 25 -2.10 1.63 3.67
C ASP A 25 -2.79 1.15 4.95
N VAL A 26 -2.09 0.31 5.72
CA VAL A 26 -2.55 -0.13 7.03
C VAL A 26 -2.25 1.00 8.01
N LYS A 27 -3.18 1.97 8.07
CA LYS A 27 -3.21 2.96 9.15
C LYS A 27 -3.45 2.22 10.45
N THR A 28 -2.39 2.05 11.22
CA THR A 28 -2.48 1.57 12.60
C THR A 28 -2.80 2.81 13.44
N ASP A 29 -3.78 2.75 14.33
CA ASP A 29 -4.25 3.90 15.14
C ASP A 29 -3.24 4.41 16.20
N GLY A 30 -1.94 4.43 15.88
CA GLY A 30 -0.86 5.02 16.66
C GLY A 30 0.09 5.79 15.74
N ASN A 31 0.71 6.86 16.26
CA ASN A 31 1.59 7.80 15.54
C ASN A 31 2.38 7.12 14.43
N GLY A 32 1.94 7.30 13.19
CA GLY A 32 2.53 6.69 12.02
C GLY A 32 3.81 7.40 11.63
N ILE A 33 4.75 6.66 11.06
CA ILE A 33 5.91 7.25 10.37
C ILE A 33 5.66 7.13 8.88
N LEU A 34 5.53 8.28 8.20
CA LEU A 34 5.43 8.36 6.75
C LEU A 34 6.82 8.60 6.19
N TYR A 35 7.24 7.75 5.25
CA TYR A 35 8.56 7.84 4.65
C TYR A 35 8.48 8.49 3.28
N VAL A 36 9.36 9.46 3.01
CA VAL A 36 9.49 10.12 1.70
C VAL A 36 10.85 9.78 1.08
N GLY A 37 10.83 9.40 -0.19
CA GLY A 37 12.03 9.05 -0.95
C GLY A 37 12.52 7.62 -0.73
N GLY A 38 13.74 7.33 -1.18
CA GLY A 38 14.33 5.98 -1.14
C GLY A 38 13.65 4.99 -2.10
N SER A 39 14.11 3.74 -2.06
CA SER A 39 13.61 2.64 -2.92
C SER A 39 12.67 1.68 -2.17
N GLY A 40 12.18 2.07 -0.99
CA GLY A 40 11.25 1.27 -0.19
C GLY A 40 9.85 1.26 -0.80
N LEU A 41 9.19 0.09 -0.81
CA LEU A 41 7.79 -0.02 -1.23
C LEU A 41 6.89 0.71 -0.23
N GLY A 42 5.96 1.53 -0.75
CA GLY A 42 5.02 2.30 0.07
C GLY A 42 5.55 3.68 0.50
N ASN A 43 6.78 4.06 0.12
CA ASN A 43 7.29 5.39 0.39
C ASN A 43 6.67 6.42 -0.57
N TYR A 44 6.38 7.60 -0.04
CA TYR A 44 5.95 8.74 -0.85
C TYR A 44 7.12 9.27 -1.68
N ILE A 45 6.84 9.72 -2.90
CA ILE A 45 7.86 10.33 -3.78
C ILE A 45 7.94 11.83 -3.52
N SER A 46 6.81 12.44 -3.14
CA SER A 46 6.67 13.85 -2.84
C SER A 46 6.45 14.07 -1.36
N ILE A 47 7.13 15.08 -0.80
CA ILE A 47 6.89 15.54 0.56
C ILE A 47 5.43 15.98 0.75
N GLN A 48 4.84 16.63 -0.25
CA GLN A 48 3.46 17.11 -0.14
C GLN A 48 2.47 15.97 0.00
N GLN A 49 2.66 14.85 -0.72
CA GLN A 49 1.76 13.70 -0.61
C GLN A 49 1.82 13.08 0.79
N ALA A 50 3.01 12.97 1.38
CA ALA A 50 3.13 12.49 2.76
C ALA A 50 2.49 13.46 3.77
N ILE A 51 2.58 14.77 3.55
CA ILE A 51 1.94 15.76 4.42
C ILE A 51 0.41 15.68 4.31
N ASP A 52 -0.12 15.52 3.10
CA ASP A 52 -1.56 15.46 2.86
C ASP A 52 -2.20 14.21 3.49
N ASP A 53 -1.46 13.09 3.55
CA ASP A 53 -1.92 11.82 4.11
C ASP A 53 -1.60 11.63 5.61
N ALA A 54 -0.73 12.46 6.17
CA ALA A 54 -0.35 12.45 7.59
C ALA A 54 -1.52 12.90 8.48
N SER A 55 -1.67 12.21 9.60
CA SER A 55 -2.59 12.57 10.69
C SER A 55 -1.87 13.32 11.80
N ASP A 56 -2.63 13.92 12.72
CA ASP A 56 -2.06 14.61 13.87
C ASP A 56 -1.13 13.68 14.66
N SER A 57 0.06 14.20 14.98
CA SER A 57 1.14 13.49 15.67
C SER A 57 1.88 12.42 14.85
N ASP A 58 1.62 12.30 13.56
CA ASP A 58 2.47 11.51 12.66
C ASP A 58 3.82 12.18 12.43
N THR A 59 4.82 11.36 12.10
CA THR A 59 6.18 11.83 11.78
C THR A 59 6.48 11.59 10.31
N VAL A 60 6.91 12.63 9.60
CA VAL A 60 7.42 12.49 8.24
C VAL A 60 8.93 12.34 8.29
N PHE A 61 9.45 11.19 7.83
CA PHE A 61 10.88 10.92 7.72
C PHE A 61 11.32 10.97 6.25
N VAL A 62 12.25 11.85 5.91
CA VAL A 62 12.74 12.04 4.53
C VAL A 62 14.15 11.47 4.41
N TYR A 63 14.34 10.58 3.43
CA TYR A 63 15.64 10.00 3.08
C TYR A 63 16.48 10.92 2.19
#